data_AF-A0A0K2G8S8-F1
#
_entry.id   AF-A0A0K2G8S8-F1
#
_cell.length_a   1.000
_cell.length_b   1.000
_cell.length_c   1.000
_cell.angle_alpha   90.00
_cell.angle_beta   90.00
_cell.angle_gamma   90.00
#
_symmetry.space_group_name_H-M   'P 1'
#
loop_
_entity.id
_entity.type
_entity.pdbx_description
1 polymer ?
#
loop_
_entity_poly.entity_id
_entity_poly.type
_entity_poly.pdbx_seq_one_letter_code
_entity_poly.pdbx_strand_id
1 'polypeptide(L)'
;MDAVHKVRSYTAGLAKAAFIQDDKTFDAVVRNLEIIGEAAKSVPDSIRAKAPGVEWKKIAGLRDILIHEYFGIDGEIVWDIVQHKLPSLETAVQRLLRELE
;
A
#
# COMPACT_ATOMS: atom_id res chain seq x y z
N MET A 1 0.93 -7.17 -7.94
CA MET A 1 -0.42 -6.58 -8.00
C MET A 1 -1.38 -7.22 -7.00
N ASP A 2 -1.22 -8.51 -6.70
CA ASP A 2 -2.11 -9.28 -5.81
C ASP A 2 -2.39 -8.64 -4.45
N ALA A 3 -1.37 -8.11 -3.76
CA ALA A 3 -1.55 -7.44 -2.47
C ALA A 3 -2.44 -6.18 -2.57
N VAL A 4 -2.29 -5.41 -3.66
CA VAL A 4 -3.14 -4.24 -3.94
C VAL A 4 -4.59 -4.67 -4.16
N HIS A 5 -4.80 -5.73 -4.94
CA HIS A 5 -6.14 -6.26 -5.20
C HIS A 5 -6.81 -6.79 -3.92
N LYS A 6 -6.05 -7.48 -3.06
CA LYS A 6 -6.54 -7.96 -1.76
C LYS A 6 -7.01 -6.81 -0.87
N VAL A 7 -6.17 -5.77 -0.70
CA VAL A 7 -6.53 -4.59 0.08
C VAL A 7 -7.83 -3.98 -0.44
N ARG A 8 -7.92 -3.74 -1.75
CA ARG A 8 -9.14 -3.20 -2.37
C ARG A 8 -10.37 -4.08 -2.14
N SER A 9 -10.21 -5.40 -2.24
CA SER A 9 -11.31 -6.35 -1.99
C SER A 9 -11.77 -6.31 -0.54
N TYR A 10 -10.86 -6.20 0.42
CA TYR A 10 -11.20 -6.21 1.85
C TYR A 10 -11.88 -4.91 2.28
N THR A 11 -11.51 -3.79 1.67
CA THR A 11 -12.05 -2.47 2.01
C THR A 11 -13.20 -2.03 1.11
N ALA A 12 -13.63 -2.86 0.16
CA ALA A 12 -14.69 -2.53 -0.78
C ALA A 12 -16.02 -2.28 -0.05
N GLY A 13 -16.58 -1.07 -0.22
CA GLY A 13 -17.86 -0.69 0.39
C GLY A 13 -17.81 -0.42 1.89
N LEU A 14 -16.65 -0.51 2.53
CA LEU A 14 -16.51 -0.18 3.95
C LEU A 14 -16.42 1.34 4.14
N ALA A 15 -17.11 1.83 5.17
CA ALA A 15 -16.84 3.15 5.72
C ALA A 15 -15.63 3.06 6.66
N LYS A 16 -14.91 4.18 6.82
CA LYS A 16 -13.74 4.28 7.70
C LYS A 16 -13.97 3.72 9.10
N ALA A 17 -15.06 4.11 9.75
CA ALA A 17 -15.39 3.65 11.10
C ALA A 17 -15.57 2.13 11.18
N ALA A 18 -16.20 1.53 10.17
CA ALA A 18 -16.38 0.09 10.08
C ALA A 18 -15.05 -0.65 9.84
N PHE A 19 -14.15 -0.05 9.03
CA PHE A 19 -12.81 -0.57 8.83
C PHE A 19 -11.98 -0.57 10.12
N ILE A 20 -11.98 0.55 10.86
CA ILE A 20 -11.21 0.69 12.11
C ILE A 20 -11.72 -0.25 13.22
N GLN A 21 -13.00 -0.63 13.18
CA GLN A 21 -13.61 -1.52 14.17
C GLN A 21 -13.52 -3.02 13.81
N ASP A 22 -13.08 -3.37 12.60
CA ASP A 22 -12.91 -4.76 12.17
C ASP A 22 -11.43 -5.14 12.19
N ASP A 23 -10.95 -5.57 13.36
CA ASP A 23 -9.56 -5.93 13.62
C ASP A 23 -9.01 -6.92 12.57
N LYS A 24 -9.81 -7.91 12.17
CA LYS A 24 -9.40 -8.91 11.18
C LYS A 24 -9.14 -8.24 9.82
N THR A 25 -10.02 -7.36 9.39
CA THR A 25 -9.87 -6.62 8.13
C THR A 25 -8.71 -5.63 8.21
N PHE A 26 -8.55 -4.96 9.36
CA PHE A 26 -7.44 -4.06 9.63
C PHE A 26 -6.09 -4.78 9.51
N ASP A 27 -5.91 -5.88 10.25
CA ASP A 27 -4.70 -6.70 10.22
C ASP A 27 -4.39 -7.24 8.82
N ALA A 28 -5.42 -7.69 8.11
CA ALA A 28 -5.27 -8.16 6.73
C ALA A 28 -4.80 -7.04 5.79
N VAL A 29 -5.30 -5.81 5.97
CA VAL A 29 -4.87 -4.66 5.18
C VAL A 29 -3.42 -4.28 5.52
N VAL A 30 -3.09 -4.13 6.81
CA VAL A 30 -1.73 -3.82 7.28
C VAL A 30 -0.72 -4.81 6.71
N ARG A 31 -1.02 -6.11 6.80
CA ARG A 31 -0.16 -7.17 6.24
C ARG A 31 0.10 -7.00 4.75
N ASN A 32 -0.92 -6.63 3.98
CA ASN A 32 -0.74 -6.43 2.54
C ASN A 32 0.00 -5.12 2.22
N LEU A 33 -0.14 -4.07 3.04
CA LEU A 33 0.66 -2.85 2.91
C LEU A 33 2.15 -3.10 3.18
N GLU A 34 2.50 -3.95 4.15
CA GLU A 34 3.88 -4.40 4.36
C GLU A 34 4.47 -5.09 3.13
N ILE A 35 3.69 -6.00 2.53
CA ILE A 35 4.09 -6.73 1.31
C ILE A 35 4.32 -5.75 0.15
N ILE A 36 3.46 -4.74 0.01
CA ILE A 36 3.63 -3.67 -0.99
C ILE A 36 4.91 -2.88 -0.72
N GLY A 37 5.21 -2.54 0.53
CA GLY A 37 6.44 -1.84 0.91
C GLY A 37 7.71 -2.64 0.59
N GLU A 38 7.73 -3.94 0.92
CA GLU A 38 8.85 -4.83 0.57
C GLU A 38 9.03 -4.96 -0.95
N ALA A 39 7.93 -5.12 -1.69
CA ALA A 39 7.99 -5.17 -3.14
C ALA A 39 8.55 -3.86 -3.73
N ALA A 40 8.11 -2.71 -3.21
CA ALA A 40 8.61 -1.40 -3.63
C ALA A 40 10.12 -1.26 -3.39
N LYS A 41 10.65 -1.78 -2.27
CA LYS A 41 12.08 -1.82 -1.95
C LYS A 41 12.90 -2.68 -2.93
N SER A 42 12.28 -3.70 -3.50
CA SER A 42 12.90 -4.61 -4.47
C SER A 42 12.90 -4.09 -5.92
N VAL A 43 12.15 -3.02 -6.23
CA VAL A 43 12.14 -2.42 -7.58
C VAL A 43 13.51 -1.80 -7.87
N PRO A 44 14.18 -2.15 -8.99
CA PRO A 44 15.46 -1.55 -9.37
C PRO A 44 15.37 -0.04 -9.60
N ASP A 45 16.43 0.69 -9.28
CA ASP A 45 16.46 2.16 -9.43
C ASP A 45 16.25 2.62 -10.88
N SER A 46 16.70 1.83 -11.86
CA SER A 46 16.46 2.09 -13.28
C SER A 46 14.97 2.08 -13.65
N ILE A 47 14.16 1.28 -12.96
CA ILE A 47 12.70 1.22 -13.14
C ILE A 47 12.03 2.34 -12.33
N ARG A 48 12.47 2.57 -11.09
CA ARG A 48 11.96 3.69 -10.26
C ARG A 48 12.12 5.04 -10.96
N ALA A 49 13.25 5.23 -11.65
CA ALA A 49 13.54 6.45 -12.42
C ALA A 49 12.53 6.71 -13.55
N LYS A 50 11.85 5.68 -14.06
CA LYS A 50 10.78 5.83 -15.07
C LYS A 50 9.46 6.35 -14.49
N ALA A 51 9.28 6.30 -13.16
CA ALA A 51 8.11 6.86 -12.46
C ALA A 51 8.54 7.77 -11.30
N PRO A 52 9.09 8.96 -11.59
CA PRO A 52 9.59 9.89 -10.57
C PRO A 52 8.48 10.48 -9.68
N GLY A 53 7.22 10.45 -10.14
CA GLY A 53 6.07 10.88 -9.36
C GLY A 53 5.64 9.89 -8.26
N VAL A 54 6.20 8.67 -8.24
CA VAL A 54 5.92 7.68 -7.19
C VAL A 54 6.88 7.88 -6.04
N GLU A 55 6.36 7.98 -4.82
CA GLU A 55 7.15 8.17 -3.60
C GLU A 55 7.78 6.84 -3.11
N TRP A 56 8.60 6.20 -3.95
CA TRP A 56 9.19 4.87 -3.71
C TRP A 56 9.81 4.70 -2.33
N LYS A 57 10.56 5.70 -1.86
CA LYS A 57 11.19 5.69 -0.53
C LYS A 57 10.17 5.67 0.60
N LYS A 58 9.08 6.43 0.49
CA LYS A 58 8.01 6.43 1.50
C LYS A 58 7.26 5.10 1.52
N ILE A 59 6.99 4.52 0.34
CA ILE A 59 6.32 3.22 0.24
C ILE A 59 7.19 2.12 0.85
N ALA A 60 8.50 2.12 0.58
CA ALA A 60 9.43 1.18 1.20
C ALA A 60 9.50 1.39 2.73
N GLY A 61 9.55 2.64 3.19
CA GLY A 61 9.57 2.98 4.62
C GLY A 61 8.26 2.66 5.37
N LEU A 62 7.12 2.59 4.68
CA LEU A 62 5.83 2.22 5.28
C LEU A 62 5.90 0.86 5.98
N ARG A 63 6.56 -0.12 5.34
CA ARG A 63 6.79 -1.43 5.94
C ARG A 63 7.49 -1.31 7.29
N ASP A 64 8.55 -0.51 7.36
CA ASP A 64 9.36 -0.39 8.57
C ASP A 64 8.54 0.27 9.70
N ILE A 65 7.63 1.20 9.37
CA ILE A 65 6.70 1.76 10.36
C ILE A 65 5.71 0.68 10.83
N LEU A 66 5.04 -0.01 9.91
CA LEU A 66 3.97 -0.97 10.24
C LEU A 66 4.46 -2.17 11.07
N ILE A 67 5.67 -2.69 10.82
CA ILE A 67 6.17 -3.85 11.56
C ILE A 67 6.75 -3.49 12.94
N HIS A 68 7.22 -2.26 13.15
CA HIS A 68 7.82 -1.84 14.43
C HIS A 68 6.81 -1.18 15.36
N GLU A 69 5.82 -0.46 14.82
CA GLU A 69 4.77 0.23 15.59
C GLU A 69 3.47 -0.59 15.69
N TYR A 70 3.55 -1.92 15.51
CA TYR A 70 2.40 -2.85 15.50
C TYR A 70 1.42 -2.61 16.68
N PHE A 71 1.94 -2.19 17.84
CA PHE A 71 1.14 -1.63 18.92
C PHE A 71 1.04 -0.10 18.77
N GLY A 72 -0.05 0.40 18.15
CA GLY A 72 -0.32 1.84 18.03
C GLY A 72 -0.40 2.38 16.61
N ILE A 73 -0.50 1.52 15.58
CA ILE A 73 -0.77 1.97 14.21
C ILE A 73 -2.08 2.76 14.19
N ASP A 74 -2.01 4.01 13.73
CA ASP A 74 -3.17 4.87 13.58
C ASP A 74 -4.03 4.40 12.40
N GLY A 75 -5.23 3.89 12.70
CA GLY A 75 -6.15 3.40 11.68
C GLY A 75 -6.68 4.47 10.73
N GLU A 76 -6.65 5.75 11.13
CA GLU A 76 -6.95 6.87 10.25
C GLU A 76 -5.91 7.01 9.15
N ILE A 77 -4.63 6.87 9.50
CA ILE A 77 -3.50 6.93 8.55
C ILE A 77 -3.57 5.75 7.59
N VAL A 78 -3.82 4.53 8.10
CA VAL A 78 -3.96 3.34 7.27
C VAL A 78 -5.11 3.51 6.28
N TRP A 79 -6.24 4.03 6.73
CA TRP A 79 -7.39 4.29 5.86
C TRP A 79 -7.07 5.33 4.78
N ASP A 80 -6.36 6.42 5.10
CA ASP A 80 -5.93 7.42 4.09
C ASP A 80 -5.03 6.79 3.02
N ILE A 81 -4.09 5.94 3.43
CA ILE A 81 -3.21 5.22 2.51
C ILE A 81 -4.04 4.35 1.56
N VAL A 82 -4.99 3.58 2.09
CA VAL A 82 -5.86 2.71 1.29
C VAL A 82 -6.69 3.49 0.28
N GLN A 83 -7.31 4.59 0.71
CA GLN A 83 -8.27 5.34 -0.13
C GLN A 83 -7.58 6.26 -1.13
N HIS A 84 -6.46 6.87 -0.77
CA HIS A 84 -5.88 7.97 -1.56
C HIS A 84 -4.50 7.65 -2.14
N LYS A 85 -3.66 6.86 -1.46
CA LYS A 85 -2.29 6.62 -1.91
C LYS A 85 -2.16 5.35 -2.75
N LEU A 86 -2.83 4.30 -2.31
CA LEU A 86 -2.78 2.99 -2.96
C LEU A 86 -3.31 3.01 -4.42
N PRO A 87 -4.42 3.70 -4.76
CA PRO A 87 -4.88 3.76 -6.15
C PRO A 87 -3.92 4.49 -7.08
N SER A 88 -3.26 5.54 -6.61
CA SER A 88 -2.25 6.27 -7.38
C SER A 88 -1.02 5.38 -7.65
N LEU A 89 -0.58 4.62 -6.64
CA LEU A 89 0.50 3.65 -6.81
C LEU A 89 0.11 2.55 -7.82
N GLU A 90 -1.10 1.99 -7.70
CA GLU A 90 -1.62 0.98 -8.62
C GLU A 90 -1.58 1.48 -10.07
N THR A 91 -2.07 2.70 -10.30
CA THR A 91 -2.09 3.33 -11.62
C THR A 91 -0.68 3.51 -12.20
N ALA A 92 0.25 4.00 -11.39
CA ALA A 92 1.64 4.22 -11.83
C ALA A 92 2.35 2.89 -12.16
N VAL A 93 2.16 1.85 -11.34
CA VAL A 93 2.73 0.53 -11.58
C VAL A 93 2.14 -0.11 -12.84
N GLN A 94 0.83 -0.03 -13.05
CA GLN A 94 0.20 -0.55 -14.28
C GLN A 94 0.72 0.17 -15.53
N ARG A 95 0.97 1.48 -15.44
CA ARG A 95 1.59 2.22 -16.54
C ARG A 95 3.02 1.74 -16.81
N LEU A 96 3.84 1.59 -15.77
CA LEU A 96 5.20 1.09 -15.91
C LEU A 96 5.24 -0.31 -16.54
N LEU A 97 4.34 -1.21 -16.14
CA LEU A 97 4.27 -2.56 -16.71
C LEU A 97 3.99 -2.51 -18.22
N ARG A 98 3.04 -1.67 -18.66
CA ARG A 98 2.74 -1.48 -20.09
C ARG A 98 3.89 -0.86 -20.89
N GLU A 99 4.76 -0.08 -20.26
CA GLU A 99 5.94 0.52 -20.92
C GLU A 99 7.15 -0.44 -20.96
N LEU A 100 7.06 -1.60 -20.27
CA LEU A 100 8.10 -2.63 -20.23
C LEU A 100 7.75 -3.87 -21.08
N GLU A 101 6.49 -4.01 -21.50
CA GLU A 101 6.04 -4.93 -22.54
C GLU A 101 6.41 -4.42 -23.94
#